data_AF-A0A2V9VEW8-F1
#
_entry.id   AF-A0A2V9VEW8-F1
#
_cell.length_a   1.000
_cell.length_b   1.000
_cell.length_c   1.000
_cell.angle_alpha   90.00
_cell.angle_beta   90.00
_cell.angle_gamma   90.00
#
_symmetry.space_group_name_H-M   'P 1'
#
loop_
_entity.id
_entity.type
_entity.pdbx_description
1 polymer ?
#
loop_
_entity_poly.entity_id
_entity_poly.type
_entity_poly.pdbx_seq_one_letter_code
_entity_poly.pdbx_strand_id
1 'polypeptide(L)' 'MMLLLSVVFGILPLLGIVWTIMNGTITTVDGLFMTLILLTLSGLFFLNVFWECRDRGLIPGKQKAAPPAKK' A
#
# COMPACT_ATOMS: atom_id res chain seq x y z
N MET A 1 -6.26 -13.16 -5.93
CA MET A 1 -6.67 -13.09 -4.51
C MET A 1 -5.80 -12.13 -3.72
N MET A 2 -4.46 -12.31 -3.73
CA MET A 2 -3.53 -11.52 -2.90
C MET A 2 -3.47 -10.02 -3.27
N LEU A 3 -3.41 -9.67 -4.57
CA LEU A 3 -3.54 -8.29 -5.05
C LEU A 3 -4.79 -7.56 -4.56
N LEU A 4 -5.96 -8.20 -4.71
CA LEU A 4 -7.25 -7.60 -4.38
C LEU A 4 -7.33 -7.31 -2.87
N LEU A 5 -6.86 -8.25 -2.05
CA LEU A 5 -6.75 -8.09 -0.61
C LEU A 5 -5.79 -6.96 -0.26
N SER A 6 -4.60 -6.90 -0.88
CA SER A 6 -3.61 -5.86 -0.62
C SER A 6 -4.13 -4.45 -0.99
N VAL A 7 -4.91 -4.31 -2.06
CA VAL A 7 -5.58 -3.04 -2.41
C VAL A 7 -6.62 -2.66 -1.36
N VAL A 8 -7.49 -3.60 -0.97
CA VAL A 8 -8.54 -3.34 0.05
C VAL A 8 -7.91 -2.93 1.38
N PHE A 9 -6.86 -3.65 1.81
CA PHE A 9 -6.10 -3.33 3.01
C PHE A 9 -5.27 -2.05 2.90
N GLY A 10 -4.94 -1.58 1.69
CA GLY A 10 -4.29 -0.29 1.46
C GLY A 10 -5.26 0.90 1.51
N ILE A 11 -6.54 0.70 1.14
CA ILE A 11 -7.58 1.73 1.15
C ILE A 11 -8.15 1.96 2.56
N LEU A 12 -8.31 0.90 3.35
CA LEU A 12 -8.72 0.96 4.75
C LEU A 12 -7.97 2.00 5.60
N PRO A 13 -6.62 2.02 5.61
CA PRO A 13 -5.86 3.02 6.36
C PRO A 13 -6.02 4.44 5.79
N LEU A 14 -6.24 4.60 4.48
CA LEU A 14 -6.54 5.92 3.91
C LEU A 14 -7.89 6.47 4.41
N LEU A 15 -8.90 5.62 4.57
CA LEU A 15 -10.17 6.01 5.20
C LEU A 15 -9.96 6.44 6.66
N GLY A 16 -9.08 5.76 7.39
CA GLY A 16 -8.66 6.17 8.73
C GLY A 16 -8.06 7.58 8.76
N ILE A 17 -7.25 7.93 7.76
CA ILE A 17 -6.68 9.28 7.62
C ILE A 17 -7.76 10.33 7.32
N VAL A 18 -8.70 10.03 6.43
CA VAL A 18 -9.82 10.94 6.14
C VAL A 18 -10.63 11.21 7.42
N TRP A 19 -10.86 10.17 8.23
CA TRP A 19 -11.55 10.31 9.51
C TRP A 19 -10.78 11.17 10.53
N THR A 20 -9.46 11.01 10.64
CA THR A 20 -8.64 11.87 11.53
C THR A 20 -8.61 13.32 11.06
N ILE A 21 -8.63 13.57 9.75
CA ILE A 21 -8.74 14.92 9.19
C ILE A 21 -10.11 15.54 9.52
N MET A 22 -11.21 14.80 9.29
CA MET A 22 -12.56 15.29 9.56
C MET A 22 -12.81 15.63 11.03
N ASN A 23 -12.20 14.90 11.95
CA ASN A 23 -12.30 15.17 13.39
C ASN A 23 -11.38 16.30 13.87
N GLY A 24 -10.57 16.90 12.99
CA GLY A 24 -9.64 17.97 13.34
C GLY A 24 -8.49 17.53 14.25
N THR A 25 -8.28 16.23 14.45
CA THR A 25 -7.25 15.71 15.36
C THR A 25 -5.87 15.69 14.73
N ILE A 26 -5.74 15.94 13.42
CA ILE A 26 -4.46 15.94 12.71
C ILE A 26 -3.45 16.99 13.21
N THR A 27 -3.92 18.06 13.84
CA THR A 27 -3.05 19.10 14.44
C THR A 27 -2.50 18.70 15.81
N THR A 28 -2.99 17.60 16.38
CA THR A 28 -2.44 17.03 17.61
C THR A 28 -1.27 16.10 17.28
N VAL A 29 -0.28 16.03 18.17
CA VAL A 29 0.87 15.13 18.00
C VAL A 29 0.42 13.67 17.87
N ASP A 30 -0.60 13.28 18.63
CA ASP A 30 -1.21 11.95 18.57
C ASP A 30 -1.83 11.66 17.19
N GLY A 31 -2.66 12.58 16.68
CA GLY A 31 -3.28 12.45 15.37
C GLY A 31 -2.27 12.49 14.22
N LEU A 32 -1.19 13.27 14.34
CA LEU A 32 -0.09 13.30 13.39
C LEU A 32 0.65 11.95 13.35
N PHE A 33 0.97 11.38 14.51
CA PHE A 33 1.65 10.10 14.63
C PHE A 33 0.78 8.95 14.09
N MET A 34 -0.51 8.95 14.44
CA MET A 34 -1.48 7.98 13.93
C MET A 34 -1.59 8.05 12.40
N THR A 35 -1.67 9.26 11.84
CA THR A 35 -1.72 9.48 10.39
C THR A 35 -0.45 8.99 9.69
N LEU A 36 0.73 9.23 10.28
CA LEU A 36 2.00 8.75 9.74
C LEU A 36 2.08 7.22 9.73
N ILE A 37 1.60 6.55 10.78
CA ILE A 37 1.52 5.09 10.84
C ILE A 37 0.54 4.54 9.79
N LEU A 38 -0.68 5.10 9.72
CA LEU A 38 -1.69 4.71 8.74
C LEU A 38 -1.17 4.89 7.31
N LEU A 39 -0.51 6.02 7.04
CA LEU A 39 0.07 6.30 5.73
C LEU A 39 1.21 5.32 5.39
N THR A 40 2.04 4.97 6.38
CA THR A 40 3.12 3.99 6.20
C THR A 40 2.57 2.60 5.89
N LEU A 41 1.55 2.16 6.62
CA LEU A 41 0.87 0.88 6.38
C LEU A 41 0.21 0.86 5.00
N SER A 42 -0.51 1.93 4.64
CA SER A 42 -1.09 2.08 3.31
C SER A 42 -0.03 1.99 2.22
N GLY A 43 1.09 2.71 2.38
CA GLY A 43 2.22 2.67 1.46
C GLY A 43 2.82 1.26 1.31
N LEU A 44 2.96 0.50 2.39
CA LEU A 44 3.46 -0.87 2.34
C LEU A 44 2.51 -1.80 1.55
N PHE A 45 1.20 -1.69 1.79
CA PHE A 45 0.20 -2.44 1.04
C PHE A 45 0.15 -2.07 -0.44
N PHE A 46 0.29 -0.78 -0.77
CA PHE A 46 0.37 -0.32 -2.16
C PHE A 46 1.69 -0.73 -2.84
N LEU A 47 2.80 -0.76 -2.11
CA LEU A 47 4.08 -1.26 -2.63
C LEU A 47 3.99 -2.75 -2.96
N ASN A 48 3.32 -3.53 -2.11
CA ASN A 48 3.03 -4.94 -2.37
C ASN A 48 2.15 -5.12 -3.63
N VAL A 49 1.14 -4.27 -3.81
CA VAL A 49 0.34 -4.21 -5.06
C VAL A 49 1.21 -3.86 -6.27
N PHE A 50 2.11 -2.88 -6.13
CA PHE A 50 3.02 -2.47 -7.20
C PHE A 50 3.97 -3.61 -7.63
N TRP A 51 4.52 -4.35 -6.67
CA TRP A 51 5.36 -5.52 -6.95
C TRP A 51 4.57 -6.65 -7.58
N GLU A 52 3.36 -6.97 -7.10
CA GLU A 52 2.54 -8.02 -7.70
C GLU A 52 2.01 -7.62 -9.09
N CYS A 53 1.75 -6.33 -9.35
CA CYS A 53 1.44 -5.82 -10.70
C CYS A 53 2.65 -5.87 -11.64
N ARG A 54 3.87 -5.60 -11.13
CA ARG A 54 5.12 -5.75 -11.89
C ARG A 54 5.39 -7.21 -12.23
N ASP A 55 5.20 -8.12 -11.28
CA ASP A 55 5.38 -9.57 -11.46
C ASP A 55 4.40 -10.13 -12.49
N ARG A 56 3.14 -9.68 -12.43
CA ARG A 56 2.09 -10.02 -13.41
C ARG A 56 2.23 -9.32 -14.77
N GLY A 57 3.27 -8.51 -14.98
CA GLY A 57 3.58 -7.90 -16.27
C GLY A 57 2.69 -6.72 -16.68
N LEU A 58 1.92 -6.12 -15.75
CA LEU A 58 1.01 -5.01 -16.02
C LEU A 58 1.70 -3.63 -16.05
N ILE A 59 3.01 -3.56 -15.74
CA ILE A 59 3.80 -2.33 -15.77
C ILE A 59 4.90 -2.48 -16.85
N PRO A 60 4.94 -1.61 -17.87
CA PRO A 60 5.92 -1.69 -18.96
C PRO A 60 7.29 -1.21 -18.46
N GLY A 61 8.03 -2.11 -17.83
CA GLY A 61 9.38 -1.86 -17.35
C GLY A 61 10.13 -3.17 -17.22
N LYS A 62 10.79 -3.59 -18.31
CA LYS A 62 11.69 -4.75 -18.44
C LYS A 62 11.53 -5.80 -17.34
N GLN A 63 10.77 -6.84 -17.66
CA GLN A 63 10.90 -8.15 -17.02
C GLN A 63 12.38 -8.54 -17.09
N LYS A 64 13.09 -8.47 -15.96
CA LYS A 64 14.22 -9.39 -15.79
C LYS A 64 13.56 -10.74 -15.56
N ALA A 65 13.48 -11.52 -16.63
CA ALA A 65 13.15 -12.93 -16.56
C ALA A 65 14.00 -13.54 -15.45
N ALA A 66 13.35 -14.01 -14.38
CA ALA A 66 14.00 -14.94 -13.48
C ALA A 66 14.39 -16.16 -14.34
N PRO A 67 15.65 -16.62 -14.32
CA PRO A 67 16.03 -17.82 -15.05
C PRO A 67 15.15 -18.98 -14.56
N PRO A 68 14.69 -19.87 -15.47
CA PRO A 68 13.90 -21.01 -15.06
C PRO A 68 14.71 -21.85 -14.07
N ALA A 69 14.21 -21.97 -12.84
CA ALA A 69 14.76 -22.91 -11.87
C ALA A 69 14.41 -24.32 -12.36
N LYS A 70 15.36 -24.92 -13.09
CA LYS A 70 15.40 -26.36 -13.39
C LYS A 70 15.33 -27.15 -12.08
N LYS A 71 14.34 -28.04 -11.96
CA LYS A 71 14.54 -29.50 -12.01
C LYS A 71 13.21 -30.23 -12.02
#